data_AF-A0A256JSG3-F1
#
_entry.id   AF-A0A256JSG3-F1
#
_cell.length_a   1.000
_cell.length_b   1.000
_cell.length_c   1.000
_cell.angle_alpha   90.00
_cell.angle_beta   90.00
_cell.angle_gamma   90.00
#
_symmetry.space_group_name_H-M   'P 1'
#
loop_
_entity.id
_entity.type
_entity.pdbx_description
1 polymer ?
#
loop_
_entity_poly.entity_id
_entity_poly.type
_entity_poly.pdbx_seq_one_letter_code
_entity_poly.pdbx_strand_id
1 'polypeptide(L)'
;MTRTVWVKADGAVGDWEARKRRVTAAIEAGADWVLVDEGDVGRVRELGDVNVAAFRSDADVIDDAESDAEADAYFVGKGGEGDGTIDMPEDLSGSADLTTLRRRDDRAQGAYVRILGTEYEAFAEAAADDAEFTVIVGEDWSIIPLENLIARVGEETHLVAGATTAAEARTAFETLEIGADGVLLDADSPDEIRGAVQARDAADRETLDLRYAEVTEIEQTGRADRVCIDTGSLMDDSEGMLVGSMSRGLFFVHAETAESPYVASRPFRVNAGAVHAYVRNSEGGTNYLAELSSGDEVQVVDTDGHTREAVVGRVKIEKRPMFRIQAEIETEDGTDRIETLIQNAETVKIATGEGRKAVTEVEPGDEALVYYEDVARHFGEAVEESIIEK
;
A
#
# COMPACT_ATOMS: atom_id res chain seq x y z
N MET A 1 8.68 7.77 -6.18
CA MET A 1 7.62 7.49 -7.18
C MET A 1 6.64 6.52 -6.55
N THR A 2 5.41 6.36 -7.06
CA THR A 2 4.48 5.33 -6.53
C THR A 2 5.00 3.95 -6.90
N ARG A 3 4.98 3.01 -5.94
CA ARG A 3 5.41 1.64 -6.22
C ARG A 3 4.45 0.98 -7.20
N THR A 4 4.92 -0.01 -7.95
CA THR A 4 4.12 -0.68 -8.99
C THR A 4 4.19 -2.20 -8.92
N VAL A 5 3.11 -2.86 -9.31
CA VAL A 5 3.05 -4.31 -9.50
C VAL A 5 2.77 -4.61 -10.96
N TRP A 6 3.68 -5.39 -11.54
CA TRP A 6 3.64 -5.86 -12.91
C TRP A 6 3.37 -7.36 -12.90
N VAL A 7 2.56 -7.86 -13.82
CA VAL A 7 2.35 -9.31 -13.97
C VAL A 7 2.89 -9.78 -15.32
N LYS A 8 3.84 -10.71 -15.30
CA LYS A 8 4.39 -11.32 -16.51
C LYS A 8 3.41 -12.34 -17.07
N ALA A 9 2.95 -12.12 -18.30
CA ALA A 9 1.98 -12.96 -19.00
C ALA A 9 2.40 -13.20 -20.46
N ASP A 10 3.68 -13.53 -20.65
CA ASP A 10 4.29 -13.80 -21.95
C ASP A 10 4.14 -15.28 -22.38
N GLY A 11 4.69 -15.63 -23.55
CA GLY A 11 4.56 -16.96 -24.15
C GLY A 11 5.07 -18.12 -23.28
N ALA A 12 5.90 -17.85 -22.26
CA ALA A 12 6.36 -18.86 -21.31
C ALA A 12 5.22 -19.41 -20.44
N VAL A 13 4.13 -18.67 -20.27
CA VAL A 13 2.96 -19.08 -19.47
C VAL A 13 2.15 -20.21 -20.14
N GLY A 14 2.23 -20.32 -21.46
CA GLY A 14 1.50 -21.34 -22.24
C GLY A 14 0.65 -20.71 -23.33
N ASP A 15 -0.49 -21.31 -23.62
CA ASP A 15 -1.41 -20.83 -24.65
C ASP A 15 -2.11 -19.52 -24.27
N TRP A 16 -2.86 -18.95 -25.22
CA TRP A 16 -3.59 -17.71 -25.00
C TRP A 16 -4.60 -17.82 -23.85
N GLU A 17 -5.25 -18.98 -23.64
CA GLU A 17 -6.20 -19.13 -22.53
C GLU A 17 -5.51 -19.10 -21.17
N ALA A 18 -4.30 -19.66 -21.06
CA ALA A 18 -3.47 -19.53 -19.86
C ALA A 18 -3.08 -18.07 -19.60
N ARG A 19 -2.57 -17.38 -20.62
CA ARG A 19 -2.18 -15.96 -20.52
C ARG A 19 -3.36 -15.06 -20.19
N LYS A 20 -4.50 -15.25 -20.85
CA LYS A 20 -5.75 -14.53 -20.60
C LYS A 20 -6.21 -14.67 -19.15
N ARG A 21 -6.16 -15.88 -18.57
CA ARG A 21 -6.51 -16.07 -17.15
C ARG A 21 -5.59 -15.26 -16.23
N ARG A 22 -4.28 -15.28 -16.50
CA ARG A 22 -3.30 -14.54 -15.69
C ARG A 22 -3.50 -13.02 -15.79
N VAL A 23 -3.71 -12.51 -17.01
CA VAL A 23 -4.02 -11.08 -17.26
C VAL A 23 -5.34 -10.67 -16.59
N THR A 24 -6.38 -11.50 -16.69
CA THR A 24 -7.67 -11.22 -16.04
C THR A 24 -7.50 -11.15 -14.52
N ALA A 25 -6.74 -12.09 -13.93
CA ALA A 25 -6.45 -12.07 -12.50
C ALA A 25 -5.62 -10.84 -12.08
N ALA A 26 -4.71 -10.37 -12.93
CA ALA A 26 -3.94 -9.15 -12.69
C ALA A 26 -4.85 -7.90 -12.65
N ILE A 27 -5.74 -7.76 -13.63
CA ILE A 27 -6.71 -6.66 -13.70
C ILE A 27 -7.64 -6.69 -12.48
N GLU A 28 -8.20 -7.86 -12.14
CA GLU A 28 -9.10 -8.01 -11.00
C GLU A 28 -8.41 -7.75 -9.65
N ALA A 29 -7.12 -8.03 -9.55
CA ALA A 29 -6.32 -7.78 -8.35
C ALA A 29 -5.87 -6.32 -8.21
N GLY A 30 -5.93 -5.51 -9.27
CA GLY A 30 -5.44 -4.13 -9.27
C GLY A 30 -3.94 -3.99 -9.51
N ALA A 31 -3.35 -4.88 -10.31
CA ALA A 31 -1.98 -4.71 -10.81
C ALA A 31 -1.90 -3.49 -11.76
N ASP A 32 -0.77 -2.79 -11.74
CA ASP A 32 -0.57 -1.55 -12.51
C ASP A 32 -0.23 -1.84 -13.98
N TRP A 33 0.51 -2.94 -14.21
CA TRP A 33 1.05 -3.30 -15.51
C TRP A 33 0.93 -4.79 -15.80
N VAL A 34 0.82 -5.13 -17.09
CA VAL A 34 1.01 -6.49 -17.59
C VAL A 34 2.11 -6.50 -18.66
N LEU A 35 3.08 -7.41 -18.51
CA LEU A 35 4.19 -7.57 -19.46
C LEU A 35 3.94 -8.81 -20.33
N VAL A 36 3.72 -8.61 -21.62
CA VAL A 36 3.32 -9.64 -22.59
C VAL A 36 4.24 -9.68 -23.81
N ASP A 37 4.00 -10.61 -24.73
CA ASP A 37 4.64 -10.54 -26.06
C ASP A 37 3.88 -9.55 -26.96
N GLU A 38 4.59 -8.88 -27.88
CA GLU A 38 4.02 -7.85 -28.77
C GLU A 38 2.75 -8.29 -29.52
N GLY A 39 2.69 -9.56 -29.95
CA GLY A 39 1.51 -10.11 -30.65
C GLY A 39 0.24 -10.25 -29.79
N ASP A 40 0.33 -10.12 -28.46
CA ASP A 40 -0.83 -10.24 -27.55
C ASP A 40 -1.38 -8.88 -27.10
N VAL A 41 -0.72 -7.76 -27.41
CA VAL A 41 -1.08 -6.41 -26.93
C VAL A 41 -2.55 -6.07 -27.23
N GLY A 42 -2.97 -6.23 -28.49
CA GLY A 42 -4.36 -5.94 -28.88
C GLY A 42 -5.39 -6.77 -28.12
N ARG A 43 -5.09 -8.04 -27.85
CA ARG A 43 -6.01 -8.92 -27.11
C ARG A 43 -6.08 -8.58 -25.63
N VAL A 44 -4.98 -8.13 -25.03
CA VAL A 44 -4.95 -7.67 -23.63
C VAL A 44 -5.80 -6.42 -23.46
N ARG A 45 -5.71 -5.46 -24.38
CA ARG A 45 -6.53 -4.23 -24.34
C ARG A 45 -8.03 -4.50 -24.41
N GLU A 46 -8.46 -5.65 -24.94
CA GLU A 46 -9.88 -6.07 -24.93
C GLU A 46 -10.36 -6.60 -23.57
N LEU A 47 -9.45 -6.96 -22.65
CA LEU A 47 -9.79 -7.58 -21.36
C LEU A 47 -10.14 -6.55 -20.26
N GLY A 48 -9.58 -5.34 -20.33
CA GLY A 48 -9.82 -4.29 -19.34
C GLY A 48 -8.81 -3.15 -19.43
N ASP A 49 -8.96 -2.21 -18.49
CA ASP A 49 -8.08 -1.04 -18.36
C ASP A 49 -6.89 -1.43 -17.47
N VAL A 50 -5.70 -1.50 -18.08
CA VAL A 50 -4.41 -1.79 -17.43
C VAL A 50 -3.30 -1.33 -18.38
N ASN A 51 -2.18 -0.86 -17.84
CA ASN A 51 -1.03 -0.52 -18.68
C ASN A 51 -0.41 -1.80 -19.26
N VAL A 52 -0.10 -1.78 -20.55
CA VAL A 52 0.42 -2.94 -21.28
C VAL A 52 1.86 -2.66 -21.70
N ALA A 53 2.79 -3.46 -21.17
CA ALA A 53 4.16 -3.51 -21.64
C ALA A 53 4.37 -4.73 -22.54
N ALA A 54 5.21 -4.59 -23.57
CA ALA A 54 5.46 -5.66 -24.54
C ALA A 54 6.95 -5.94 -24.73
N PHE A 55 7.33 -7.22 -24.74
CA PHE A 55 8.61 -7.65 -25.27
C PHE A 55 8.60 -7.50 -26.79
N ARG A 56 9.58 -6.77 -27.31
CA ARG A 56 9.75 -6.61 -28.75
C ARG A 56 10.36 -7.87 -29.36
N SER A 57 9.84 -8.33 -30.50
CA SER A 57 10.53 -9.32 -31.33
C SER A 57 11.41 -8.62 -32.36
N ASP A 58 12.74 -8.80 -32.29
CA ASP A 58 13.64 -8.34 -33.36
C ASP A 58 13.45 -9.10 -34.70
N ALA A 59 12.61 -10.15 -34.71
CA ALA A 59 12.45 -11.08 -35.82
C ALA A 59 11.30 -10.77 -36.78
N ASP A 60 10.37 -9.86 -36.48
CA ASP A 60 9.18 -9.66 -37.31
C ASP A 60 9.26 -8.38 -38.17
N VAL A 61 10.17 -8.44 -39.16
CA VAL A 61 10.02 -7.64 -40.40
C VAL A 61 9.46 -8.53 -41.51
N ILE A 62 8.43 -9.33 -41.21
CA ILE A 62 7.62 -10.02 -42.22
C ILE A 62 6.16 -10.03 -41.75
N ASP A 63 5.47 -8.92 -42.01
CA ASP A 63 4.13 -8.85 -42.63
C ASP A 63 3.12 -9.98 -42.32
N ASP A 64 2.91 -10.33 -41.05
CA ASP A 64 1.81 -11.19 -40.63
C ASP A 64 0.99 -10.55 -39.49
N ALA A 65 -0.18 -10.06 -39.90
CA ALA A 65 -1.34 -9.61 -39.12
C ALA A 65 -1.20 -8.32 -38.31
N GLU A 66 -1.71 -7.24 -38.92
CA GLU A 66 -2.44 -6.10 -38.32
C GLU A 66 -2.80 -6.27 -36.84
N SER A 67 -1.89 -5.90 -35.95
CA SER A 67 -2.24 -5.38 -34.63
C SER A 67 -1.93 -3.89 -34.67
N ASP A 68 -2.94 -3.06 -34.98
CA ASP A 68 -2.85 -1.60 -34.84
C ASP A 68 -2.74 -1.15 -33.37
N ALA A 69 -2.72 -2.09 -32.42
CA ALA A 69 -2.63 -1.81 -31.00
C ALA A 69 -1.17 -1.64 -30.58
N GLU A 70 -0.82 -0.42 -30.20
CA GLU A 70 0.47 -0.07 -29.60
C GLU A 70 0.48 -0.44 -28.11
N ALA A 71 1.63 -0.87 -27.58
CA ALA A 71 1.86 -1.03 -26.15
C ALA A 71 2.14 0.33 -25.51
N ASP A 72 1.92 0.45 -24.20
CA ASP A 72 2.24 1.66 -23.44
C ASP A 72 3.75 1.77 -23.16
N ALA A 73 4.45 0.63 -23.12
CA ALA A 73 5.91 0.56 -23.07
C ALA A 73 6.46 -0.67 -23.80
N TYR A 74 7.61 -0.52 -24.46
CA TYR A 74 8.30 -1.62 -25.15
C TYR A 74 9.60 -1.99 -24.44
N PHE A 75 9.85 -3.30 -24.33
CA PHE A 75 10.98 -3.87 -23.62
C PHE A 75 11.91 -4.65 -24.56
N VAL A 76 13.22 -4.45 -24.39
CA VAL A 76 14.30 -5.24 -25.01
C VAL A 76 14.93 -6.20 -23.98
N GLY A 77 15.80 -7.10 -24.44
CA GLY A 77 16.53 -8.04 -23.58
C GLY A 77 15.99 -9.46 -23.57
N LYS A 78 14.68 -9.67 -23.73
CA LYS A 78 14.12 -11.02 -23.90
C LYS A 78 14.41 -11.57 -25.28
N GLY A 79 14.99 -12.76 -25.36
CA GLY A 79 15.51 -13.34 -26.60
C GLY A 79 16.80 -12.67 -27.08
N GLY A 80 17.42 -11.81 -26.26
CA GLY A 80 18.54 -10.94 -26.58
C GLY A 80 19.74 -11.14 -25.66
N GLU A 81 20.52 -10.08 -25.48
CA GLU A 81 21.70 -10.07 -24.60
C GLU A 81 21.26 -10.02 -23.13
N GLY A 82 20.17 -9.31 -22.83
CA GLY A 82 19.67 -9.14 -21.46
C GLY A 82 19.25 -10.42 -20.75
N ASP A 83 18.77 -11.45 -21.47
CA ASP A 83 18.33 -12.72 -20.88
C ASP A 83 19.28 -13.91 -21.13
N GLY A 84 20.41 -13.65 -21.80
CA GLY A 84 21.45 -14.63 -22.13
C GLY A 84 21.13 -15.52 -23.33
N THR A 85 20.11 -15.20 -24.13
CA THR A 85 19.84 -15.91 -25.40
C THR A 85 20.89 -15.60 -26.46
N ILE A 86 21.40 -14.37 -26.47
CA ILE A 86 22.53 -13.89 -27.28
C ILE A 86 23.70 -13.59 -26.35
N ASP A 87 24.92 -13.96 -26.76
CA ASP A 87 26.13 -13.69 -25.97
C ASP A 87 26.37 -12.18 -25.83
N MET A 88 26.67 -11.74 -24.61
CA MET A 88 27.00 -10.35 -24.31
C MET A 88 28.29 -9.92 -25.05
N PRO A 89 28.35 -8.73 -25.65
CA PRO A 89 29.58 -8.23 -26.28
C PRO A 89 30.66 -7.91 -25.23
N GLU A 90 31.94 -7.98 -25.63
CA GLU A 90 33.08 -7.57 -24.77
C GLU A 90 33.02 -6.08 -24.39
N ASP A 91 32.39 -5.26 -25.23
CA ASP A 91 32.13 -3.83 -25.01
C ASP A 91 30.63 -3.56 -25.17
N LEU A 92 30.00 -3.04 -24.11
CA LEU A 92 28.58 -2.70 -24.07
C LEU A 92 28.17 -1.64 -25.11
N SER A 93 29.11 -0.89 -25.68
CA SER A 93 28.83 0.00 -26.81
C SER A 93 28.36 -0.75 -28.07
N GLY A 94 28.69 -2.05 -28.18
CA GLY A 94 28.27 -2.95 -29.25
C GLY A 94 26.94 -3.66 -29.01
N SER A 95 26.32 -3.47 -27.84
CA SER A 95 25.07 -4.15 -27.48
C SER A 95 23.92 -3.71 -28.38
N ALA A 96 23.18 -4.69 -28.92
CA ALA A 96 21.98 -4.43 -29.72
C ALA A 96 20.83 -3.89 -28.86
N ASP A 97 20.66 -4.45 -27.65
CA ASP A 97 19.64 -4.05 -26.69
C ASP A 97 19.87 -2.61 -26.21
N LEU A 98 21.08 -2.28 -25.74
CA LEU A 98 21.43 -0.92 -25.29
C LEU A 98 21.40 0.09 -26.44
N THR A 99 21.82 -0.32 -27.65
CA THR A 99 21.69 0.54 -28.84
C THR A 99 20.22 0.88 -29.10
N THR A 100 19.31 -0.05 -28.87
CA THR A 100 17.87 0.18 -29.07
C THR A 100 17.30 1.11 -28.01
N LEU A 101 17.67 0.96 -26.73
CA LEU A 101 17.28 1.88 -25.65
C LEU A 101 17.76 3.32 -25.89
N ARG A 102 18.99 3.49 -26.39
CA ARG A 102 19.57 4.81 -26.68
C ARG A 102 18.89 5.56 -27.82
N ARG A 103 18.09 4.89 -28.64
CA ARG A 103 17.42 5.55 -29.76
C ARG A 103 16.23 6.37 -29.24
N ARG A 104 16.23 7.66 -29.58
CA ARG A 104 15.16 8.60 -29.22
C ARG A 104 13.92 8.52 -30.12
N ASP A 105 13.68 7.37 -30.74
CA ASP A 105 12.48 7.14 -31.56
C ASP A 105 11.45 6.26 -30.82
N ASP A 106 11.49 6.29 -29.49
CA ASP A 106 10.55 5.63 -28.56
C ASP A 106 10.36 4.14 -28.88
N ARG A 107 11.42 3.53 -29.41
CA ARG A 107 11.44 2.13 -29.82
C ARG A 107 11.42 1.15 -28.66
N ALA A 108 11.98 1.56 -27.53
CA ALA A 108 11.97 0.79 -26.30
C ALA A 108 12.14 1.78 -25.14
N GLN A 109 11.31 1.61 -24.12
CA GLN A 109 11.33 2.40 -22.89
C GLN A 109 11.92 1.57 -21.75
N GLY A 110 11.96 0.24 -21.88
CA GLY A 110 12.40 -0.64 -20.81
C GLY A 110 13.41 -1.70 -21.21
N ALA A 111 14.19 -2.13 -20.23
CA ALA A 111 15.14 -3.23 -20.34
C ALA A 111 14.67 -4.40 -19.47
N TYR A 112 14.75 -5.63 -20.00
CA TYR A 112 14.55 -6.86 -19.23
C TYR A 112 15.87 -7.60 -19.12
N VAL A 113 16.37 -7.75 -17.89
CA VAL A 113 17.67 -8.35 -17.62
C VAL A 113 17.53 -9.50 -16.65
N ARG A 114 18.04 -10.67 -17.02
CA ARG A 114 18.22 -11.80 -16.10
C ARG A 114 19.62 -11.71 -15.50
N ILE A 115 19.71 -11.69 -14.17
CA ILE A 115 21.02 -11.63 -13.49
C ILE A 115 21.61 -13.03 -13.42
N LEU A 116 22.36 -13.39 -14.46
CA LEU A 116 23.08 -14.67 -14.58
C LEU A 116 24.53 -14.58 -14.04
N GLY A 117 24.99 -13.38 -13.69
CA GLY A 117 26.33 -13.10 -13.17
C GLY A 117 26.65 -11.61 -13.16
N THR A 118 27.87 -11.26 -12.71
CA THR A 118 28.30 -9.86 -12.55
C THR A 118 28.30 -9.05 -13.85
N GLU A 119 28.48 -9.69 -15.00
CA GLU A 119 28.39 -9.03 -16.30
C GLU A 119 26.96 -8.54 -16.62
N TYR A 120 25.94 -9.27 -16.16
CA TYR A 120 24.53 -8.87 -16.31
C TYR A 120 24.14 -7.77 -15.32
N GLU A 121 24.78 -7.70 -14.14
CA GLU A 121 24.63 -6.55 -13.25
C GLU A 121 25.16 -5.27 -13.89
N ALA A 122 26.33 -5.32 -14.52
CA ALA A 122 26.90 -4.18 -15.24
C ALA A 122 26.06 -3.80 -16.47
N PHE A 123 25.47 -4.78 -17.14
CA PHE A 123 24.53 -4.54 -18.22
C PHE A 123 23.25 -3.85 -17.74
N ALA A 124 22.66 -4.31 -16.63
CA ALA A 124 21.47 -3.70 -16.04
C ALA A 124 21.73 -2.24 -15.62
N GLU A 125 22.89 -1.95 -15.05
CA GLU A 125 23.33 -0.59 -14.71
C GLU A 125 23.43 0.29 -15.97
N ALA A 126 24.10 -0.20 -17.02
CA ALA A 126 24.20 0.53 -18.28
C ALA A 126 22.85 0.70 -19.01
N ALA A 127 21.91 -0.22 -18.81
CA ALA A 127 20.56 -0.10 -19.36
C ALA A 127 19.75 0.96 -18.62
N ALA A 128 19.90 1.05 -17.30
CA ALA A 128 19.18 2.00 -16.47
C ALA A 128 19.51 3.47 -16.81
N ASP A 129 20.71 3.77 -17.28
CA ASP A 129 21.10 5.11 -17.76
C ASP A 129 20.20 5.64 -18.90
N ASP A 130 19.69 4.74 -19.72
CA ASP A 130 18.98 5.05 -20.97
C ASP A 130 17.50 4.60 -20.93
N ALA A 131 17.09 3.76 -19.97
CA ALA A 131 15.75 3.18 -19.88
C ALA A 131 14.88 3.87 -18.81
N GLU A 132 13.60 4.08 -19.13
CA GLU A 132 12.59 4.51 -18.17
C GLU A 132 12.28 3.40 -17.15
N PHE A 133 12.27 2.14 -17.59
CA PHE A 133 12.03 0.97 -16.75
C PHE A 133 13.17 -0.04 -16.85
N THR A 134 13.71 -0.49 -15.72
CA THR A 134 14.69 -1.58 -15.72
C THR A 134 14.15 -2.75 -14.92
N VAL A 135 13.77 -3.82 -15.61
CA VAL A 135 13.30 -5.06 -15.01
C VAL A 135 14.48 -6.00 -14.78
N ILE A 136 14.63 -6.46 -13.54
CA ILE A 136 15.73 -7.33 -13.13
C ILE A 136 15.19 -8.61 -12.52
N VAL A 137 15.55 -9.75 -13.10
CA VAL A 137 15.10 -11.08 -12.65
C VAL A 137 16.30 -11.92 -12.22
N GLY A 138 16.38 -12.28 -10.94
CA GLY A 138 17.43 -13.19 -10.43
C GLY A 138 17.08 -14.67 -10.66
N GLU A 139 18.09 -15.54 -10.83
CA GLU A 139 17.88 -17.00 -10.88
C GLU A 139 17.72 -17.62 -9.49
N ASP A 140 18.47 -17.12 -8.52
CA ASP A 140 18.30 -17.37 -7.10
C ASP A 140 17.90 -16.03 -6.47
N TRP A 141 16.75 -15.95 -5.81
CA TRP A 141 16.30 -14.73 -5.09
C TRP A 141 17.21 -14.47 -3.89
N SER A 142 18.43 -14.04 -4.19
CA SER A 142 19.38 -13.48 -3.25
C SER A 142 19.00 -12.01 -3.15
N ILE A 143 18.85 -11.49 -1.93
CA ILE A 143 18.54 -10.07 -1.69
C ILE A 143 19.72 -9.18 -2.14
N ILE A 144 20.94 -9.72 -2.11
CA ILE A 144 22.21 -9.01 -2.32
C ILE A 144 22.33 -8.33 -3.71
N PRO A 145 21.99 -8.97 -4.86
CA PRO A 145 22.04 -8.31 -6.16
C PRO A 145 21.08 -7.12 -6.27
N LEU A 146 19.86 -7.23 -5.71
CA LEU A 146 18.88 -6.14 -5.75
C LEU A 146 19.35 -4.93 -4.94
N GLU A 147 19.84 -5.15 -3.71
CA GLU A 147 20.43 -4.10 -2.86
C GLU A 147 21.54 -3.32 -3.57
N ASN A 148 22.45 -4.08 -4.19
CA ASN A 148 23.59 -3.54 -4.92
C ASN A 148 23.17 -2.70 -6.13
N LEU A 149 22.13 -3.13 -6.85
CA LEU A 149 21.63 -2.44 -8.03
C LEU A 149 20.83 -1.18 -7.64
N ILE A 150 19.97 -1.24 -6.62
CA ILE A 150 19.29 -0.06 -6.06
C ILE A 150 20.32 1.01 -5.68
N ALA A 151 21.40 0.62 -5.00
CA ALA A 151 22.44 1.54 -4.54
C ALA A 151 23.26 2.18 -5.69
N ARG A 152 23.39 1.50 -6.83
CA ARG A 152 24.17 1.99 -7.99
C ARG A 152 23.34 2.80 -8.97
N VAL A 153 22.13 2.35 -9.26
CA VAL A 153 21.22 2.94 -10.26
C VAL A 153 20.45 4.14 -9.67
N GLY A 154 20.15 4.13 -8.38
CA GLY A 154 19.41 5.24 -7.75
C GLY A 154 18.06 5.50 -8.43
N GLU A 155 17.72 6.79 -8.62
CA GLU A 155 16.44 7.25 -9.21
C GLU A 155 16.50 7.44 -10.74
N GLU A 156 17.53 6.91 -11.42
CA GLU A 156 17.74 7.13 -12.86
C GLU A 156 16.75 6.36 -13.75
N THR A 157 16.19 5.26 -13.22
CA THR A 157 15.20 4.40 -13.86
C THR A 157 14.14 3.98 -12.84
N HIS A 158 12.97 3.56 -13.30
CA HIS A 158 12.00 2.88 -12.45
C HIS A 158 12.39 1.40 -12.34
N LEU A 159 12.96 1.01 -11.21
CA LEU A 159 13.55 -0.31 -11.01
C LEU A 159 12.49 -1.35 -10.60
N VAL A 160 12.32 -2.38 -11.44
CA VAL A 160 11.31 -3.44 -11.24
C VAL A 160 11.99 -4.77 -10.93
N ALA A 161 11.81 -5.30 -9.72
CA ALA A 161 12.41 -6.56 -9.28
C ALA A 161 11.52 -7.76 -9.61
N GLY A 162 12.05 -8.82 -10.23
CA GLY A 162 11.27 -9.98 -10.66
C GLY A 162 10.98 -10.99 -9.55
N ALA A 163 9.74 -11.13 -9.10
CA ALA A 163 9.34 -12.06 -8.04
C ALA A 163 8.52 -13.24 -8.59
N THR A 164 8.48 -14.35 -7.86
CA THR A 164 7.62 -15.51 -8.17
C THR A 164 6.52 -15.73 -7.12
N THR A 165 6.60 -15.03 -5.98
CA THR A 165 5.63 -15.09 -4.89
C THR A 165 5.37 -13.72 -4.27
N ALA A 166 4.24 -13.57 -3.57
CA ALA A 166 3.88 -12.40 -2.79
C ALA A 166 4.89 -12.13 -1.66
N ALA A 167 5.49 -13.17 -1.09
CA ALA A 167 6.51 -13.02 -0.05
C ALA A 167 7.80 -12.40 -0.61
N GLU A 168 8.21 -12.80 -1.81
CA GLU A 168 9.33 -12.19 -2.52
C GLU A 168 9.01 -10.75 -2.92
N ALA A 169 7.79 -10.49 -3.42
CA ALA A 169 7.33 -9.14 -3.74
C ALA A 169 7.41 -8.20 -2.52
N ARG A 170 6.92 -8.67 -1.37
CA ARG A 170 7.02 -7.95 -0.09
C ARG A 170 8.47 -7.66 0.28
N THR A 171 9.34 -8.67 0.16
CA THR A 171 10.77 -8.51 0.46
C THR A 171 11.41 -7.45 -0.46
N ALA A 172 11.07 -7.43 -1.75
CA ALA A 172 11.58 -6.43 -2.68
C ALA A 172 11.18 -5.00 -2.28
N PHE A 173 9.93 -4.80 -1.85
CA PHE A 173 9.46 -3.48 -1.41
C PHE A 173 10.06 -3.03 -0.06
N GLU A 174 10.45 -3.96 0.82
CA GLU A 174 11.04 -3.67 2.14
C GLU A 174 12.58 -3.47 2.10
N THR A 175 13.23 -3.71 0.96
CA THR A 175 14.70 -3.73 0.84
C THR A 175 15.34 -2.33 1.00
N LEU A 176 16.37 -2.18 1.86
CA LEU A 176 17.15 -0.95 2.08
C LEU A 176 16.37 0.33 2.47
N GLU A 177 15.20 0.22 3.11
CA GLU A 177 14.29 1.34 3.47
C GLU A 177 13.72 2.14 2.28
N ILE A 178 14.35 2.06 1.10
CA ILE A 178 13.92 2.67 -0.16
C ILE A 178 13.00 1.71 -0.93
N GLY A 179 13.35 0.42 -0.98
CA GLY A 179 12.65 -0.62 -1.73
C GLY A 179 12.87 -0.54 -3.24
N ALA A 180 12.39 -1.54 -3.98
CA ALA A 180 12.23 -1.42 -5.43
C ALA A 180 11.04 -0.51 -5.79
N ASP A 181 11.12 0.20 -6.91
CA ASP A 181 10.00 1.00 -7.44
C ASP A 181 8.87 0.12 -8.02
N GLY A 182 9.18 -1.13 -8.34
CA GLY A 182 8.17 -2.09 -8.72
C GLY A 182 8.59 -3.54 -8.55
N VAL A 183 7.62 -4.42 -8.72
CA VAL A 183 7.84 -5.87 -8.78
C VAL A 183 7.20 -6.45 -10.03
N LEU A 184 7.94 -7.28 -10.77
CA LEU A 184 7.41 -8.10 -11.86
C LEU A 184 7.13 -9.52 -11.35
N LEU A 185 5.86 -9.83 -11.11
CA LEU A 185 5.43 -11.12 -10.62
C LEU A 185 5.24 -12.12 -11.78
N ASP A 186 5.99 -13.23 -11.74
CA ASP A 186 5.78 -14.40 -12.60
C ASP A 186 5.10 -15.52 -11.79
N ALA A 187 3.78 -15.40 -11.62
CA ALA A 187 2.97 -16.37 -10.88
C ALA A 187 1.60 -16.61 -11.54
N ASP A 188 1.13 -17.86 -11.54
CA ASP A 188 -0.21 -18.23 -12.02
C ASP A 188 -1.31 -18.05 -10.98
N SER A 189 -0.95 -18.05 -9.70
CA SER A 189 -1.92 -18.06 -8.60
C SER A 189 -2.54 -16.67 -8.42
N PRO A 190 -3.87 -16.54 -8.50
CA PRO A 190 -4.54 -15.28 -8.17
C PRO A 190 -4.29 -14.81 -6.74
N ASP A 191 -4.00 -15.73 -5.80
CA ASP A 191 -3.64 -15.37 -4.42
C ASP A 191 -2.26 -14.71 -4.36
N GLU A 192 -1.29 -15.17 -5.15
CA GLU A 192 0.06 -14.58 -5.20
C GLU A 192 0.00 -13.18 -5.84
N ILE A 193 -0.79 -13.02 -6.92
CA ILE A 193 -1.01 -11.71 -7.56
C ILE A 193 -1.65 -10.74 -6.57
N ARG A 194 -2.74 -11.14 -5.90
CA ARG A 194 -3.38 -10.31 -4.86
C ARG A 194 -2.42 -9.99 -3.72
N GLY A 195 -1.61 -10.94 -3.28
CA GLY A 195 -0.62 -10.74 -2.23
C GLY A 195 0.47 -9.74 -2.61
N ALA A 196 0.94 -9.75 -3.86
CA ALA A 196 1.91 -8.77 -4.35
C ALA A 196 1.33 -7.35 -4.40
N VAL A 197 0.09 -7.20 -4.86
CA VAL A 197 -0.63 -5.90 -4.82
C VAL A 197 -0.81 -5.41 -3.39
N GLN A 198 -1.20 -6.29 -2.46
CA GLN A 198 -1.29 -5.94 -1.04
C GLN A 198 0.06 -5.52 -0.45
N ALA A 199 1.16 -6.15 -0.88
CA ALA A 199 2.51 -5.79 -0.45
C ALA A 199 2.93 -4.41 -0.96
N ARG A 200 2.62 -4.06 -2.22
CA ARG A 200 2.80 -2.71 -2.77
C ARG A 200 2.04 -1.68 -1.96
N ASP A 201 0.74 -1.92 -1.77
CA ASP A 201 -0.12 -1.01 -1.03
C ASP A 201 0.41 -0.79 0.39
N ALA A 202 0.79 -1.87 1.08
CA ALA A 202 1.40 -1.85 2.41
C ALA A 202 2.69 -1.01 2.46
N ALA A 203 3.55 -1.12 1.44
CA ALA A 203 4.81 -0.40 1.38
C ALA A 203 4.63 1.12 1.16
N ASP A 204 3.54 1.53 0.50
CA ASP A 204 3.22 2.95 0.27
C ASP A 204 2.48 3.62 1.43
N ARG A 205 2.06 2.83 2.44
CA ARG A 205 1.32 3.32 3.60
C ARG A 205 2.25 3.80 4.71
N GLU A 206 1.80 4.83 5.42
CA GLU A 206 2.39 5.25 6.68
C GLU A 206 2.23 4.13 7.73
N THR A 207 3.26 3.92 8.55
CA THR A 207 3.17 3.14 9.79
C THR A 207 3.28 4.10 10.96
N LEU A 208 2.28 4.10 11.84
CA LEU A 208 2.19 5.00 12.98
C LEU A 208 2.90 4.42 14.21
N ASP A 209 3.66 5.26 14.91
CA ASP A 209 4.16 4.94 16.26
C ASP A 209 3.02 5.13 17.27
N LEU A 210 2.35 4.03 17.64
CA LEU A 210 1.29 4.03 18.64
C LEU A 210 1.88 3.87 20.04
N ARG A 211 1.33 4.60 21.01
CA ARG A 211 1.79 4.62 22.39
C ARG A 211 0.67 4.24 23.35
N TYR A 212 1.04 3.73 24.51
CA TYR A 212 0.10 3.50 25.60
C TYR A 212 0.05 4.72 26.51
N ALA A 213 -1.16 5.22 26.76
CA ALA A 213 -1.44 6.29 27.71
C ALA A 213 -2.21 5.74 28.92
N GLU A 214 -1.82 6.12 30.14
CA GLU A 214 -2.46 5.66 31.37
C GLU A 214 -3.82 6.35 31.53
N VAL A 215 -4.89 5.57 31.61
CA VAL A 215 -6.23 6.07 31.89
C VAL A 215 -6.28 6.59 33.32
N THR A 216 -6.54 7.88 33.48
CA THR A 216 -6.61 8.53 34.79
C THR A 216 -8.03 8.70 35.31
N GLU A 217 -9.00 8.84 34.40
CA GLU A 217 -10.41 8.98 34.75
C GLU A 217 -11.31 8.38 33.66
N ILE A 218 -12.36 7.68 34.10
CA ILE A 218 -13.48 7.30 33.24
C ILE A 218 -14.79 7.57 33.97
N GLU A 219 -15.60 8.46 33.40
CA GLU A 219 -16.85 8.89 34.03
C GLU A 219 -18.03 8.83 33.07
N GLN A 220 -19.17 8.36 33.56
CA GLN A 220 -20.39 8.38 32.76
C GLN A 220 -20.90 9.81 32.65
N THR A 221 -20.99 10.31 31.42
CA THR A 221 -21.53 11.64 31.14
C THR A 221 -22.99 11.56 30.71
N GLY A 222 -23.54 12.71 30.30
CA GLY A 222 -24.88 12.79 29.75
C GLY A 222 -25.03 12.09 28.39
N ARG A 223 -26.16 12.33 27.73
CA ARG A 223 -26.34 11.92 26.33
C ARG A 223 -25.66 12.92 25.41
N ALA A 224 -24.85 12.44 24.46
CA ALA A 224 -24.30 13.24 23.38
C ALA A 224 -24.69 12.67 22.02
N ASP A 225 -24.56 13.47 20.97
CA ASP A 225 -24.69 13.03 19.59
C ASP A 225 -23.42 12.23 19.23
N ARG A 226 -23.59 10.92 19.09
CA ARG A 226 -22.52 9.97 18.77
C ARG A 226 -22.51 9.68 17.28
N VAL A 227 -21.32 9.64 16.69
CA VAL A 227 -21.04 9.32 15.31
C VAL A 227 -20.60 7.86 15.20
N CYS A 228 -21.22 7.15 14.26
CA CYS A 228 -20.73 5.89 13.72
C CYS A 228 -20.29 6.08 12.27
N ILE A 229 -19.15 5.50 11.93
CA ILE A 229 -18.66 5.43 10.57
C ILE A 229 -18.87 4.01 10.07
N ASP A 230 -19.62 3.86 8.98
CA ASP A 230 -19.73 2.62 8.22
C ASP A 230 -18.87 2.75 6.95
N THR A 231 -17.91 1.85 6.77
CA THR A 231 -16.99 1.80 5.61
C THR A 231 -17.54 0.92 4.48
N GLY A 232 -17.00 1.13 3.27
CA GLY A 232 -17.25 0.27 2.10
C GLY A 232 -16.48 -1.06 2.14
N SER A 233 -15.40 -1.13 2.93
CA SER A 233 -14.60 -2.33 3.16
C SER A 233 -14.92 -2.97 4.51
N LEU A 234 -14.69 -4.28 4.63
CA LEU A 234 -14.61 -4.93 5.94
C LEU A 234 -13.28 -4.57 6.63
N MET A 235 -13.27 -4.71 7.95
CA MET A 235 -12.14 -4.52 8.85
C MET A 235 -11.89 -5.80 9.62
N ASP A 236 -10.60 -6.08 9.85
CA ASP A 236 -10.12 -7.21 10.62
C ASP A 236 -10.14 -6.94 12.13
N ASP A 237 -9.86 -7.96 12.92
CA ASP A 237 -9.94 -7.89 14.38
C ASP A 237 -8.91 -6.95 15.02
N SER A 238 -7.76 -6.75 14.40
CA SER A 238 -6.78 -5.77 14.87
C SER A 238 -7.15 -4.34 14.48
N GLU A 239 -8.13 -4.14 13.60
CA GLU A 239 -8.37 -2.85 12.95
C GLU A 239 -9.38 -1.96 13.68
N GLY A 240 -9.21 -0.66 13.49
CA GLY A 240 -10.02 0.39 14.09
C GLY A 240 -9.74 1.75 13.47
N MET A 241 -10.14 2.80 14.17
CA MET A 241 -9.87 4.19 13.80
C MET A 241 -9.32 4.96 15.01
N LEU A 242 -8.48 5.95 14.71
CA LEU A 242 -7.92 6.87 15.70
C LEU A 242 -8.84 8.08 15.88
N VAL A 243 -9.33 8.28 17.10
CA VAL A 243 -10.35 9.29 17.44
C VAL A 243 -10.09 9.98 18.78
N GLY A 244 -10.22 11.30 18.84
CA GLY A 244 -9.90 12.06 20.04
C GLY A 244 -10.57 13.43 20.08
N SER A 245 -10.76 14.01 21.26
CA SER A 245 -11.26 15.40 21.35
C SER A 245 -10.17 16.43 21.06
N MET A 246 -8.90 16.01 21.02
CA MET A 246 -7.75 16.84 20.71
C MET A 246 -7.05 16.26 19.49
N SER A 247 -6.65 17.08 18.52
CA SER A 247 -6.01 16.59 17.30
C SER A 247 -4.67 15.92 17.55
N ARG A 248 -3.95 16.39 18.58
CA ARG A 248 -2.66 15.87 19.05
C ARG A 248 -2.73 14.51 19.76
N GLY A 249 -3.93 14.02 20.11
CA GLY A 249 -4.09 12.84 20.97
C GLY A 249 -5.34 12.06 20.64
N LEU A 250 -5.18 10.98 19.87
CA LEU A 250 -6.26 10.17 19.32
C LEU A 250 -6.24 8.77 19.93
N PHE A 251 -7.37 8.33 20.49
CA PHE A 251 -7.54 6.98 21.02
C PHE A 251 -7.83 5.98 19.91
N PHE A 252 -7.26 4.78 20.01
CA PHE A 252 -7.58 3.66 19.13
C PHE A 252 -8.93 3.05 19.52
N VAL A 253 -9.91 3.13 18.62
CA VAL A 253 -11.23 2.50 18.77
C VAL A 253 -11.40 1.39 17.74
N HIS A 254 -11.56 0.15 18.22
CA HIS A 254 -11.74 -1.01 17.35
C HIS A 254 -13.02 -0.92 16.52
N ALA A 255 -12.96 -1.55 15.35
CA ALA A 255 -14.13 -1.93 14.60
C ALA A 255 -15.03 -2.91 15.39
N GLU A 256 -16.33 -2.90 15.07
CA GLU A 256 -17.36 -3.75 15.68
C GLU A 256 -17.25 -5.20 15.15
N THR A 257 -16.04 -5.77 15.13
CA THR A 257 -15.74 -7.13 14.63
C THR A 257 -15.99 -8.20 15.69
N ALA A 258 -15.83 -7.88 16.97
CA ALA A 258 -15.97 -8.83 18.06
C ALA A 258 -17.41 -9.36 18.12
N GLU A 259 -17.54 -10.69 18.16
CA GLU A 259 -18.81 -11.33 18.41
C GLU A 259 -19.32 -11.02 19.82
N SER A 260 -20.59 -10.67 19.93
CA SER A 260 -21.30 -10.57 21.20
C SER A 260 -22.48 -11.55 21.17
N PRO A 261 -22.81 -12.21 22.30
CA PRO A 261 -24.00 -13.04 22.40
C PRO A 261 -25.31 -12.24 22.20
N TYR A 262 -25.26 -10.91 22.30
CA TYR A 262 -26.43 -10.04 22.23
C TYR A 262 -26.60 -9.32 20.90
N VAL A 263 -25.51 -9.10 20.14
CA VAL A 263 -25.50 -8.32 18.90
C VAL A 263 -24.52 -8.94 17.90
N ALA A 264 -24.96 -9.12 16.67
CA ALA A 264 -24.11 -9.56 15.58
C ALA A 264 -23.03 -8.51 15.26
N SER A 265 -21.82 -8.97 14.97
CA SER A 265 -20.72 -8.11 14.55
C SER A 265 -21.05 -7.37 13.26
N ARG A 266 -20.43 -6.21 13.12
CA ARG A 266 -20.50 -5.34 11.94
C ARG A 266 -19.06 -4.95 11.60
N PRO A 267 -18.30 -5.83 10.95
CA PRO A 267 -16.89 -5.59 10.64
C PRO A 267 -16.65 -4.44 9.66
N PHE A 268 -17.68 -3.69 9.26
CA PHE A 268 -17.57 -2.46 8.47
C PHE A 268 -17.85 -1.19 9.30
N ARG A 269 -18.01 -1.30 10.64
CA ARG A 269 -18.44 -0.19 11.50
C ARG A 269 -17.45 0.11 12.61
N VAL A 270 -17.18 1.41 12.82
CA VAL A 270 -16.56 1.93 14.05
C VAL A 270 -17.56 2.82 14.80
N ASN A 271 -17.67 2.61 16.11
CA ASN A 271 -18.42 3.50 17.02
C ASN A 271 -17.50 4.64 17.49
N ALA A 272 -17.18 5.54 16.56
CA ALA A 272 -16.08 6.50 16.63
C ALA A 272 -16.08 7.40 17.88
N GLY A 273 -17.13 8.18 18.12
CA GLY A 273 -17.11 9.15 19.23
C GLY A 273 -18.22 10.18 19.16
N ALA A 274 -18.09 11.27 19.91
CA ALA A 274 -19.01 12.41 19.80
C ALA A 274 -18.73 13.27 18.56
N VAL A 275 -19.75 14.00 18.08
CA VAL A 275 -19.68 14.85 16.88
C VAL A 275 -18.50 15.84 16.82
N HIS A 276 -17.99 16.30 17.97
CA HIS A 276 -16.89 17.27 18.04
C HIS A 276 -15.50 16.62 17.99
N ALA A 277 -15.40 15.30 18.16
CA ALA A 277 -14.12 14.62 18.16
C ALA A 277 -13.55 14.55 16.73
N TYR A 278 -12.23 14.51 16.65
CA TYR A 278 -11.48 14.29 15.43
C TYR A 278 -11.40 12.81 15.10
N VAL A 279 -11.26 12.51 13.82
CA VAL A 279 -10.74 11.24 13.30
C VAL A 279 -9.54 11.53 12.40
N ARG A 280 -8.57 10.62 12.38
CA ARG A 280 -7.45 10.70 11.43
C ARG A 280 -7.92 10.39 9.99
N ASN A 281 -7.50 11.22 9.04
CA ASN A 281 -7.81 11.05 7.61
C ASN A 281 -6.67 10.33 6.87
N SER A 282 -6.91 9.89 5.63
CA SER A 282 -5.93 9.14 4.81
C SER A 282 -4.67 9.93 4.46
N GLU A 283 -4.75 11.27 4.47
CA GLU A 283 -3.62 12.18 4.21
C GLU A 283 -2.76 12.46 5.45
N GLY A 284 -3.04 11.79 6.57
CA GLY A 284 -2.35 11.99 7.85
C GLY A 284 -2.77 13.24 8.63
N GLY A 285 -3.81 13.94 8.17
CA GLY A 285 -4.48 15.02 8.90
C GLY A 285 -5.61 14.51 9.81
N THR A 286 -6.43 15.45 10.29
CA THR A 286 -7.63 15.15 11.08
C THR A 286 -8.85 15.88 10.54
N ASN A 287 -10.00 15.22 10.57
CA ASN A 287 -11.32 15.78 10.23
C ASN A 287 -12.23 15.73 11.46
N TYR A 288 -13.17 16.67 11.61
CA TYR A 288 -14.21 16.50 12.61
C TYR A 288 -15.16 15.36 12.21
N LEU A 289 -15.55 14.53 13.17
CA LEU A 289 -16.53 13.44 12.94
C LEU A 289 -17.87 13.96 12.39
N ALA A 290 -18.25 15.20 12.73
CA ALA A 290 -19.46 15.85 12.20
C ALA A 290 -19.38 16.23 10.72
N GLU A 291 -18.17 16.37 10.16
CA GLU A 291 -17.95 16.82 8.78
C GLU A 291 -17.94 15.67 7.79
N LEU A 292 -17.70 14.44 8.26
CA LEU A 292 -17.69 13.26 7.41
C LEU A 292 -19.06 13.00 6.77
N SER A 293 -18.98 12.55 5.53
CA SER A 293 -20.08 12.23 4.66
C SER A 293 -19.77 10.98 3.83
N SER A 294 -20.77 10.49 3.09
CA SER A 294 -20.56 9.32 2.23
C SER A 294 -19.68 9.70 1.04
N GLY A 295 -18.67 8.87 0.76
CA GLY A 295 -17.67 9.12 -0.28
C GLY A 295 -16.38 9.72 0.26
N ASP A 296 -16.36 10.22 1.49
CA ASP A 296 -15.12 10.67 2.13
C ASP A 296 -14.22 9.48 2.46
N GLU A 297 -12.92 9.72 2.62
CA GLU A 297 -11.92 8.73 2.98
C GLU A 297 -11.50 8.91 4.45
N VAL A 298 -11.30 7.78 5.13
CA VAL A 298 -10.80 7.72 6.51
C VAL A 298 -9.65 6.74 6.61
N GLN A 299 -8.76 6.97 7.57
CA GLN A 299 -7.65 6.06 7.84
C GLN A 299 -8.12 4.96 8.81
N VAL A 300 -8.04 3.72 8.36
CA VAL A 300 -8.11 2.53 9.21
C VAL A 300 -6.70 2.21 9.67
N VAL A 301 -6.56 1.86 10.94
CA VAL A 301 -5.27 1.55 11.56
C VAL A 301 -5.41 0.22 12.31
N ASP A 302 -4.40 -0.63 12.24
CA ASP A 302 -4.30 -1.83 13.08
C ASP A 302 -3.54 -1.56 14.40
N THR A 303 -3.57 -2.51 15.32
CA THR A 303 -2.90 -2.36 16.62
C THR A 303 -1.37 -2.29 16.55
N ASP A 304 -0.77 -2.67 15.41
CA ASP A 304 0.67 -2.58 15.16
C ASP A 304 1.06 -1.26 14.46
N GLY A 305 0.07 -0.41 14.16
CA GLY A 305 0.26 0.92 13.57
C GLY A 305 0.20 0.95 12.04
N HIS A 306 -0.03 -0.19 11.37
CA HIS A 306 -0.17 -0.18 9.91
C HIS A 306 -1.47 0.51 9.53
N THR A 307 -1.38 1.43 8.56
CA THR A 307 -2.53 2.20 8.11
C THR A 307 -3.07 1.68 6.80
N ARG A 308 -4.33 1.96 6.48
CA ARG A 308 -4.89 1.86 5.14
C ARG A 308 -6.07 2.79 4.99
N GLU A 309 -6.44 3.06 3.75
CA GLU A 309 -7.63 3.86 3.47
C GLU A 309 -8.90 3.01 3.46
N ALA A 310 -10.02 3.63 3.87
CA ALA A 310 -11.34 3.11 3.63
C ALA A 310 -12.32 4.22 3.24
N VAL A 311 -13.13 3.96 2.22
CA VAL A 311 -14.22 4.85 1.80
C VAL A 311 -15.38 4.76 2.79
N VAL A 312 -15.88 5.91 3.23
CA VAL A 312 -17.06 6.03 4.08
C VAL A 312 -18.33 5.76 3.26
N GLY A 313 -19.01 4.66 3.58
CA GLY A 313 -20.32 4.34 3.00
C GLY A 313 -21.46 5.11 3.67
N ARG A 314 -21.40 5.30 4.99
CA ARG A 314 -22.43 6.05 5.74
C ARG A 314 -21.90 6.57 7.08
N VAL A 315 -22.26 7.81 7.39
CA VAL A 315 -22.12 8.38 8.74
C VAL A 315 -23.47 8.39 9.45
N LYS A 316 -23.53 7.82 10.66
CA LYS A 316 -24.75 7.75 11.47
C LYS A 316 -24.58 8.54 12.77
N ILE A 317 -25.37 9.60 12.93
CA ILE A 317 -25.37 10.45 14.12
C ILE A 317 -26.63 10.18 14.96
N GLU A 318 -26.46 9.78 16.22
CA GLU A 318 -27.58 9.53 17.14
C GLU A 318 -27.24 9.78 18.61
N LYS A 319 -28.25 10.14 19.41
CA LYS A 319 -28.07 10.41 20.85
C LYS A 319 -27.88 9.15 21.66
N ARG A 320 -26.74 9.04 22.35
CA ARG A 320 -26.41 7.90 23.23
C ARG A 320 -25.78 8.37 24.54
N PRO A 321 -25.91 7.60 25.63
CA PRO A 321 -25.08 7.78 26.82
C PRO A 321 -23.60 7.62 26.46
N MET A 322 -22.75 8.47 27.03
CA MET A 322 -21.31 8.47 26.77
C MET A 322 -20.52 8.27 28.06
N PHE A 323 -19.28 7.84 27.92
CA PHE A 323 -18.23 8.04 28.90
C PHE A 323 -17.34 9.20 28.44
N ARG A 324 -16.78 9.94 29.39
CA ARG A 324 -15.54 10.70 29.18
C ARG A 324 -14.41 9.83 29.67
N ILE A 325 -13.44 9.55 28.80
CA ILE A 325 -12.19 8.89 29.14
C ILE A 325 -11.08 9.95 29.10
N GLN A 326 -10.30 10.03 30.17
CA GLN A 326 -9.09 10.86 30.25
C GLN A 326 -7.88 9.93 30.42
N ALA A 327 -6.81 10.24 29.70
CA ALA A 327 -5.55 9.54 29.83
C ALA A 327 -4.37 10.52 29.87
N GLU A 328 -3.29 10.10 30.51
CA GLU A 328 -2.03 10.83 30.59
C GLU A 328 -0.95 10.08 29.79
N ILE A 329 -0.13 10.84 29.08
CA ILE A 329 0.98 10.35 28.28
C ILE A 329 2.26 11.08 28.67
N GLU A 330 3.33 10.32 28.84
CA GLU A 330 4.67 10.87 29.10
C GLU A 330 5.31 11.31 27.78
N THR A 331 5.72 12.58 27.72
CA THR A 331 6.42 13.19 26.58
C THR A 331 7.79 13.70 27.02
N GLU A 332 8.63 14.14 26.07
CA GLU A 332 9.92 14.76 26.40
C GLU A 332 9.77 16.07 27.20
N ASP A 333 8.65 16.78 27.01
CA ASP A 333 8.32 18.05 27.68
C ASP A 333 7.50 17.87 28.98
N GLY A 334 7.17 16.62 29.34
CA GLY A 334 6.48 16.24 30.57
C GLY A 334 5.20 15.44 30.32
N THR A 335 4.40 15.26 31.37
CA THR A 335 3.11 14.58 31.28
C THR A 335 2.07 15.47 30.63
N ASP A 336 1.45 14.99 29.56
CA ASP A 336 0.33 15.65 28.90
C ASP A 336 -0.95 14.83 29.04
N ARG A 337 -2.10 15.50 28.94
CA ARG A 337 -3.42 14.89 29.13
C ARG A 337 -4.24 14.97 27.85
N ILE A 338 -4.86 13.85 27.52
CA ILE A 338 -5.76 13.67 26.38
C ILE A 338 -7.11 13.14 26.85
N GLU A 339 -8.17 13.44 26.12
CA GLU A 339 -9.50 12.92 26.45
C GLU A 339 -10.38 12.73 25.22
N THR A 340 -11.42 11.91 25.38
CA THR A 340 -12.49 11.80 24.39
C THR A 340 -13.84 11.44 25.00
N LEU A 341 -14.91 11.76 24.27
CA LEU A 341 -16.24 11.25 24.55
C LEU A 341 -16.50 10.02 23.67
N ILE A 342 -16.64 8.88 24.34
CA ILE A 342 -16.87 7.59 23.70
C ILE A 342 -18.16 6.97 24.20
N GLN A 343 -18.84 6.18 23.37
CA GLN A 343 -20.14 5.64 23.77
C GLN A 343 -20.01 4.68 24.94
N ASN A 344 -20.92 4.81 25.91
CA ASN A 344 -21.12 3.81 26.95
C ASN A 344 -21.89 2.60 26.38
N ALA A 345 -21.15 1.62 25.88
CA ALA A 345 -21.67 0.31 25.45
C ALA A 345 -20.57 -0.76 25.37
N GLU A 346 -20.94 -2.00 25.68
CA GLU A 346 -20.05 -3.19 25.61
C GLU A 346 -19.50 -3.47 24.19
N THR A 347 -20.21 -3.00 23.17
CA THR A 347 -19.84 -3.18 21.75
C THR A 347 -18.76 -2.20 21.30
N VAL A 348 -18.45 -1.18 22.12
CA VAL A 348 -17.37 -0.24 21.83
C VAL A 348 -16.15 -0.69 22.61
N LYS A 349 -15.07 -0.95 21.89
CA LYS A 349 -13.84 -1.51 22.45
C LYS A 349 -12.65 -0.66 22.06
N ILE A 350 -11.73 -0.48 22.98
CA ILE A 350 -10.44 0.17 22.76
C ILE A 350 -9.32 -0.87 22.87
N ALA A 351 -8.18 -0.58 22.26
CA ALA A 351 -6.98 -1.38 22.46
C ALA A 351 -6.30 -0.97 23.77
N THR A 352 -5.89 -1.94 24.57
CA THR A 352 -5.18 -1.74 25.84
C THR A 352 -3.94 -2.62 25.92
N GLY A 353 -3.07 -2.37 26.89
CA GLY A 353 -1.88 -3.21 27.13
C GLY A 353 -2.22 -4.68 27.40
N GLU A 354 -3.44 -4.97 27.87
CA GLU A 354 -3.96 -6.32 28.08
C GLU A 354 -4.74 -6.88 26.87
N GLY A 355 -4.78 -6.13 25.77
CA GLY A 355 -5.52 -6.45 24.55
C GLY A 355 -6.83 -5.67 24.42
N ARG A 356 -7.78 -6.22 23.67
CA ARG A 356 -9.04 -5.52 23.36
C ARG A 356 -9.97 -5.47 24.58
N LYS A 357 -10.32 -4.28 25.05
CA LYS A 357 -11.16 -4.05 26.25
C LYS A 357 -12.44 -3.28 25.92
N ALA A 358 -13.59 -3.68 26.46
CA ALA A 358 -14.83 -2.92 26.31
C ALA A 358 -14.75 -1.64 27.14
N VAL A 359 -15.22 -0.52 26.58
CA VAL A 359 -15.15 0.79 27.27
C VAL A 359 -15.88 0.77 28.62
N THR A 360 -16.92 -0.06 28.75
CA THR A 360 -17.67 -0.26 30.01
C THR A 360 -16.87 -0.94 31.12
N GLU A 361 -15.74 -1.57 30.77
CA GLU A 361 -14.87 -2.31 31.68
C GLU A 361 -13.55 -1.60 31.95
N VAL A 362 -13.31 -0.47 31.26
CA VAL A 362 -12.10 0.35 31.45
C VAL A 362 -12.16 1.01 32.84
N GLU A 363 -11.03 1.04 33.53
CA GLU A 363 -10.86 1.60 34.86
C GLU A 363 -9.58 2.47 34.91
N PRO A 364 -9.48 3.43 35.86
CA PRO A 364 -8.23 4.15 36.06
C PRO A 364 -7.06 3.20 36.36
N GLY A 365 -5.92 3.43 35.72
CA GLY A 365 -4.73 2.59 35.74
C GLY A 365 -4.63 1.60 34.57
N ASP A 366 -5.68 1.45 33.75
CA ASP A 366 -5.55 0.78 32.46
C ASP A 366 -4.70 1.60 31.49
N GLU A 367 -4.05 0.94 30.55
CA GLU A 367 -3.30 1.60 29.48
C GLU A 367 -4.12 1.58 28.19
N ALA A 368 -4.45 2.74 27.61
CA ALA A 368 -5.14 2.85 26.33
C ALA A 368 -4.14 3.09 25.19
N LEU A 369 -4.29 2.37 24.08
CA LEU A 369 -3.49 2.61 22.87
C LEU A 369 -3.95 3.90 22.19
N VAL A 370 -3.00 4.79 21.93
CA VAL A 370 -3.24 6.11 21.35
C VAL A 370 -2.21 6.43 20.29
N TYR A 371 -2.59 7.30 19.36
CA TYR A 371 -1.65 8.05 18.53
C TYR A 371 -1.49 9.45 19.12
N TYR A 372 -0.26 9.87 19.33
CA TYR A 372 0.05 11.15 19.95
C TYR A 372 1.14 11.88 19.17
N GLU A 373 0.95 13.19 18.99
CA GLU A 373 1.92 14.08 18.37
C GLU A 373 2.14 15.30 19.25
N ASP A 374 3.40 15.69 19.46
CA ASP A 374 3.74 16.86 20.30
C ASP A 374 3.23 18.20 19.72
N VAL A 375 2.82 18.23 18.45
CA VAL A 375 2.33 19.43 17.75
C VAL A 375 0.83 19.32 17.49
N ALA A 376 0.05 20.29 17.97
CA ALA A 376 -1.37 20.40 17.64
C ALA A 376 -1.55 20.65 16.12
N ARG A 377 -2.12 19.68 15.39
CA ARG A 377 -2.49 19.86 13.97
C ARG A 377 -3.82 20.60 13.86
N HIS A 378 -3.89 21.62 12.99
CA HIS A 378 -5.14 22.33 12.67
C HIS A 378 -5.39 22.21 11.16
N PHE A 379 -6.43 21.47 10.75
CA PHE A 379 -6.78 21.22 9.34
C PHE A 379 -5.64 20.60 8.52
N GLY A 380 -4.97 19.58 9.07
CA GLY A 380 -3.92 18.83 8.36
C GLY A 380 -2.56 19.51 8.28
N GLU A 381 -2.43 20.78 8.69
CA GLU A 381 -1.13 21.47 8.76
C GLU A 381 -0.57 21.46 10.19
N ALA A 382 0.73 21.15 10.32
CA ALA A 382 1.47 21.30 11.58
C ALA A 382 1.70 22.78 11.84
N VAL A 383 1.01 23.34 12.84
CA VAL A 383 1.16 24.75 13.21
C VAL A 383 1.77 24.82 14.61
N GLU A 384 2.92 25.48 14.74
CA GLU A 384 3.43 25.97 16.03
C GLU A 384 2.56 27.16 16.52
N GLU A 385 1.24 26.97 16.66
CA GLU A 385 0.35 27.97 17.26
C GLU A 385 -0.09 27.51 18.65
N SER A 386 -0.18 28.48 19.58
CA SER A 386 -0.67 28.27 20.93
C SER A 386 -2.19 28.02 20.93
N ILE A 387 -2.61 26.83 20.54
CA ILE A 387 -4.00 26.39 20.60
C ILE A 387 -4.24 25.81 22.01
N ILE A 388 -5.33 26.25 22.66
CA ILE A 388 -5.76 25.70 23.94
C ILE A 388 -7.08 24.96 23.73
N GLU A 389 -7.00 23.65 23.54
CA GLU A 389 -8.14 22.73 23.61
C GLU A 389 -8.40 22.39 25.10
N LYS A 390 -9.66 22.42 25.56
CA LYS A 390 -10.01 22.28 26.99
C LYS A 390 -11.16 21.32 27.24
#